data_AF-D5BWS3-F1
#
_entry.id   AF-D5BWS3-F1
#
_cell.length_a   1.000
_cell.length_b   1.000
_cell.length_c   1.000
_cell.angle_alpha   90.00
_cell.angle_beta   90.00
_cell.angle_gamma   90.00
#
_symmetry.space_group_name_H-M   'P 1'
#
loop_
_entity.id
_entity.type
_entity.pdbx_description
1 polymer ?
#
loop_
_entity_poly.entity_id
_entity_poly.type
_entity_poly.pdbx_seq_one_letter_code
_entity_poly.pdbx_strand_id
1 'polypeptide(L)' 'MGKKKTTVYLDEDLLRATKVMAARSGRREYQIVEEALRRYLGLESIRTIGARSELDEDQALVLAYREIHAERRQR' A
#
# COMPACT_ATOMS: atom_id res chain seq x y z
N MET A 1 -6.43 3.70 -11.33
CA MET A 1 -5.17 4.15 -11.99
C MET A 1 -4.47 2.98 -12.64
N GLY A 2 -3.92 3.15 -13.85
CA GLY A 2 -3.23 2.08 -14.60
C GLY A 2 -1.79 1.83 -14.16
N LYS A 3 -1.19 0.72 -14.61
CA LYS A 3 0.22 0.36 -14.32
C LYS A 3 1.16 1.05 -15.30
N LYS A 4 2.30 1.57 -14.82
CA LYS A 4 3.34 2.22 -15.65
C LYS A 4 4.61 1.38 -15.66
N LYS A 5 5.22 1.18 -16.83
CA LYS A 5 6.48 0.44 -16.97
C LYS A 5 7.63 1.25 -16.36
N THR A 6 8.44 0.59 -15.55
CA THR A 6 9.65 1.14 -14.92
C THR A 6 10.77 0.11 -15.05
N THR A 7 12.01 0.57 -15.21
CA THR A 7 13.20 -0.30 -15.26
C THR A 7 14.06 0.02 -14.05
N VAL A 8 14.46 -1.00 -13.30
CA VAL A 8 15.27 -0.88 -12.08
C VAL A 8 16.36 -1.94 -12.11
N TYR A 9 17.49 -1.66 -11.45
CA TYR A 9 18.50 -2.67 -11.19
C TYR A 9 18.12 -3.45 -9.93
N LEU A 10 18.21 -4.77 -10.00
CA LEU A 10 17.98 -5.69 -8.88
C LEU A 10 19.19 -6.61 -8.77
N ASP A 11 19.46 -7.04 -7.55
CA ASP A 11 20.40 -8.12 -7.30
C ASP A 11 19.99 -9.41 -8.06
N GLU A 12 20.98 -10.17 -8.54
CA GLU A 12 20.72 -11.36 -9.37
C GLU A 12 19.93 -12.42 -8.60
N ASP A 13 20.30 -12.67 -7.34
CA ASP A 13 19.66 -13.68 -6.51
C ASP A 13 18.22 -13.24 -6.18
N LEU A 14 18.01 -11.94 -5.99
CA LEU A 14 16.67 -11.38 -5.80
C LEU A 14 15.78 -11.57 -7.03
N LEU A 15 16.32 -11.34 -8.24
CA LEU A 15 15.59 -11.57 -9.49
C LEU A 15 15.27 -13.06 -9.67
N ARG A 16 16.22 -13.94 -9.35
CA ARG A 16 16.05 -15.40 -9.41
C ARG A 16 14.97 -15.88 -8.45
N ALA A 17 15.01 -15.43 -7.20
CA ALA A 17 13.99 -15.74 -6.19
C ALA A 17 12.59 -15.28 -6.63
N THR A 18 12.50 -14.08 -7.21
CA THR A 18 11.26 -13.52 -7.75
C THR A 18 10.67 -14.41 -8.85
N LYS A 19 11.50 -14.89 -9.79
CA LYS A 19 11.09 -15.81 -10.86
C LYS A 19 10.55 -17.13 -10.32
N VAL A 20 11.25 -17.72 -9.36
CA VAL A 20 10.81 -18.97 -8.71
C VAL A 20 9.45 -18.77 -8.02
N MET A 21 9.28 -17.68 -7.28
CA MET A 21 8.02 -17.38 -6.61
C MET A 21 6.88 -17.16 -7.61
N ALA A 22 7.13 -16.41 -8.68
CA ALA A 22 6.17 -16.16 -9.75
C ALA A 22 5.70 -17.49 -10.38
N ALA A 23 6.64 -18.39 -10.72
CA ALA A 23 6.33 -19.71 -11.25
C ALA A 23 5.51 -20.56 -10.28
N ARG A 24 5.91 -20.62 -9.00
CA ARG A 24 5.21 -21.41 -7.97
C ARG A 24 3.79 -20.91 -7.67
N SER A 25 3.55 -19.61 -7.82
CA SER A 25 2.25 -18.99 -7.53
C SER A 25 1.37 -18.79 -8.76
N GLY A 26 1.84 -19.16 -9.96
CA GLY A 26 1.12 -18.89 -11.22
C GLY A 26 0.98 -17.40 -11.53
N ARG A 27 1.82 -16.55 -10.95
CA ARG A 27 1.79 -15.09 -11.08
C ARG A 27 2.90 -14.61 -12.01
N ARG A 28 2.78 -13.38 -12.50
CA ARG A 28 3.82 -12.68 -13.25
C ARG A 28 4.79 -12.01 -12.26
N GLU A 29 6.07 -11.95 -12.62
CA GLU A 29 7.14 -11.34 -11.78
C GLU A 29 6.76 -9.95 -11.29
N TYR A 30 6.22 -9.09 -12.17
CA TYR A 30 5.84 -7.73 -11.81
C TYR A 30 4.76 -7.69 -10.70
N GLN A 31 3.92 -8.72 -10.58
CA GLN A 31 2.91 -8.78 -9.51
C GLN A 31 3.55 -9.08 -8.16
N ILE A 32 4.63 -9.87 -8.14
CA ILE A 32 5.40 -10.16 -6.93
C ILE A 32 6.12 -8.88 -6.48
N VAL A 33 6.81 -8.21 -7.41
CA VAL A 33 7.51 -6.96 -7.15
C VAL A 33 6.56 -5.86 -6.69
N GLU A 34 5.40 -5.72 -7.35
CA GLU A 34 4.39 -4.73 -6.97
C GLU A 34 3.84 -4.99 -5.55
N GLU A 35 3.55 -6.24 -5.20
CA GLU A 35 3.09 -6.61 -3.85
C GLU A 35 4.14 -6.31 -2.78
N ALA A 36 5.39 -6.72 -3.03
CA ALA A 36 6.50 -6.46 -2.10
C ALA A 36 6.71 -4.96 -1.87
N LEU A 37 6.69 -4.15 -2.93
CA LEU A 37 6.80 -2.69 -2.84
C LEU A 37 5.60 -2.08 -2.10
N ARG A 38 4.37 -2.55 -2.36
CA ARG A 38 3.18 -2.07 -1.64
C ARG A 38 3.26 -2.35 -0.14
N ARG A 39 3.75 -3.52 0.26
CA ARG A 39 3.98 -3.87 1.66
C ARG A 39 5.05 -3.01 2.28
N TYR A 40 6.21 -2.93 1.64
CA TYR A 40 7.34 -2.16 2.11
C TYR A 40 6.99 -0.67 2.31
N LEU A 41 6.22 -0.10 1.37
CA LEU A 41 5.78 1.29 1.42
C LEU A 41 4.49 1.51 2.24
N GLY A 42 3.94 0.48 2.90
CA GLY A 42 2.73 0.59 3.72
C GLY A 42 1.42 0.86 2.93
N LEU A 43 1.46 0.75 1.60
CA LEU A 43 0.30 1.01 0.73
C LEU A 43 -0.78 -0.08 0.83
N GLU A 44 -0.43 -1.27 1.33
CA GLU A 44 -1.41 -2.32 1.65
C GLU A 44 -2.17 -1.96 2.94
N SER A 45 -1.47 -1.51 3.99
CA SER A 45 -2.06 -1.12 5.28
C SER A 45 -2.97 0.10 5.17
N ILE A 46 -2.59 1.10 4.36
CA ILE A 46 -3.44 2.29 4.11
C ILE A 46 -4.78 1.86 3.49
N ARG A 47 -4.76 0.89 2.56
CA ARG A 47 -6.00 0.35 1.99
C ARG A 47 -6.80 -0.44 3.01
N THR A 48 -6.17 -1.26 3.84
CA THR A 48 -6.88 -2.04 4.87
C THR A 48 -7.51 -1.15 5.95
N ILE A 49 -6.82 -0.09 6.37
CA ILE A 49 -7.35 0.87 7.34
C ILE A 49 -8.48 1.70 6.73
N GLY A 50 -8.29 2.22 5.50
CA GLY A 50 -9.34 2.93 4.79
C GLY A 50 -10.57 2.06 4.48
N ALA A 51 -10.37 0.80 4.10
CA ALA A 51 -11.46 -0.13 3.76
C ALA A 51 -12.28 -0.61 4.97
N ARG A 52 -11.79 -0.44 6.20
CA ARG A 52 -12.55 -0.69 7.43
C ARG A 52 -13.41 0.49 7.87
N SER A 53 -13.21 1.66 7.25
CA SER A 53 -13.99 2.84 7.54
C SER A 53 -15.26 2.83 6.68
N GLU A 54 -16.42 2.83 7.34
CA GLU A 54 -17.71 3.11 6.70
C GLU A 54 -17.90 4.62 6.42
N LEU A 55 -16.95 5.45 6.86
CA LEU A 55 -17.01 6.89 6.67
C LEU A 55 -16.60 7.25 5.25
N ASP A 56 -17.47 8.02 4.60
CA ASP A 56 -17.13 8.74 3.38
C ASP A 56 -16.07 9.83 3.65
N GLU A 57 -15.42 10.33 2.60
CA GLU A 57 -14.30 11.28 2.69
C GLU A 57 -14.65 12.51 3.56
N ASP A 58 -15.82 13.10 3.33
CA ASP A 58 -16.29 14.26 4.10
C ASP A 58 -16.50 13.93 5.59
N GLN A 59 -17.04 12.75 5.89
CA GLN A 59 -17.28 12.30 7.27
C GLN A 59 -15.96 12.02 8.00
N ALA A 60 -14.99 11.43 7.32
CA ALA A 60 -13.66 11.20 7.85
C ALA A 60 -12.95 12.54 8.16
N LEU A 61 -13.09 13.53 7.28
CA LEU A 61 -12.51 14.85 7.46
C LEU A 61 -13.12 15.58 8.67
N VAL A 62 -14.45 15.57 8.79
CA VAL A 62 -15.17 16.16 9.92
C VAL A 62 -14.74 15.53 11.24
N LEU A 63 -14.61 14.20 11.29
CA LEU A 63 -14.13 13.49 12.48
C LEU A 63 -12.71 13.92 12.86
N ALA A 64 -11.80 14.00 11.89
CA ALA A 64 -10.42 14.40 12.13
C ALA A 64 -10.33 15.84 12.69
N TYR A 65 -11.04 16.80 12.10
CA TYR A 65 -11.08 18.17 12.60
C TYR A 65 -11.71 18.27 13.99
N ARG A 66 -12.77 17.51 14.26
CA ARG A 66 -13.41 17.49 15.58
C ARG A 66 -12.41 17.13 16.68
N GLU A 67 -11.60 16.10 16.48
CA GLU A 67 -10.62 15.68 17.49
C GLU A 67 -9.44 16.63 17.63
N ILE A 68 -8.96 17.21 16.53
CA ILE A 68 -7.96 18.30 16.59
C ILE A 68 -8.49 19.47 17.42
N HIS A 69 -9.75 19.86 17.21
CA HIS A 69 -10.37 20.92 17.98
C HIS A 69 -10.60 20.54 19.45
N ALA A 70 -10.84 19.25 19.76
CA ALA A 70 -10.99 18.78 21.13
C ALA A 70 -9.67 18.80 21.91
N GLU A 71 -8.57 18.34 21.30
CA GLU A 71 -7.23 18.39 21.92
C GLU A 71 -6.80 19.83 22.20
N ARG A 72 -7.02 20.73 21.22
CA ARG A 72 -6.72 22.17 21.38
C ARG A 72 -7.53 22.87 22.46
N ARG A 73 -8.67 22.33 22.88
CA ARG A 73 -9.47 22.88 24.00
C ARG A 73 -9.01 22.34 25.36
N GLN A 74 -8.25 21.26 25.39
CA GLN A 74 -7.72 20.65 26.61
C GLN A 74 -6.30 21.15 26.94
N ARG A 75 -5.66 21.85 26.01
CA ARG A 75 -4.40 22.58 26.19
C ARG A 75 -4.65 24.05 26.46
#